data_AF-A0A936JU41-F1
#
_entry.id   AF-A0A936JU41-F1
#
_cell.length_a   1.000
_cell.length_b   1.000
_cell.length_c   1.000
_cell.angle_alpha   90.00
_cell.angle_beta   90.00
_cell.angle_gamma   90.00
#
_symmetry.space_group_name_H-M   'P 1'
#
loop_
_entity.id
_entity.type
_entity.pdbx_description
1 polymer ?
#
loop_
_entity_poly.entity_id
_entity_poly.type
_entity_poly.pdbx_seq_one_letter_code
_entity_poly.pdbx_strand_id
1 'polypeptide(L)'
;MTAAQIHGIKTRPSAAAEAVRTIAADLKSRNLENTSGGIPFYTPVSYSASNIEDHAAMCLAVLETLAQTKPFDPFLTRCLAEHLNQDDHIKIDDAVQVLRDVALDGLFEHLDEHLDSRNILLILLQKYKQRSEWFRRDRLRRVAGDGLEGKLGERALAADLYEYLLDQSVEFFVEPASGAGEADIVLREPNGKYIVVDAKYIKAEDAPSEVKRKLASGFHQVARYCDDYNEPAGYLVAYSESRRRLAVELAESDGWRLLPAGGKLIYFVEIGIADSPSASKLGRADEIVVSAEELIARHSHNED
;
A
#
# COMPACT_ATOMS: atom_id res chain seq x y z
N MET A 1 -2.01 10.91 -17.70
CA MET A 1 -2.47 11.24 -16.34
C MET A 1 -1.66 12.43 -15.85
N THR A 2 -2.33 13.53 -15.52
CA THR A 2 -1.72 14.77 -15.06
C THR A 2 -1.37 14.67 -13.58
N ALA A 3 -0.32 15.36 -13.15
CA ALA A 3 0.29 15.35 -11.80
C ALA A 3 -0.62 15.79 -10.63
N ALA A 4 -1.95 15.79 -10.79
CA ALA A 4 -2.92 16.31 -9.85
C ALA A 4 -3.54 15.26 -8.90
N GLN A 5 -3.21 13.96 -9.03
CA GLN A 5 -3.83 12.90 -8.22
C GLN A 5 -2.98 12.44 -7.00
N ILE A 6 -1.78 12.99 -6.81
CA ILE A 6 -0.94 12.76 -5.62
C ILE A 6 -1.23 13.84 -4.55
N HIS A 7 -2.48 13.93 -4.08
CA HIS A 7 -2.90 14.93 -3.08
C HIS A 7 -3.59 14.34 -1.84
N GLY A 8 -3.31 13.08 -1.52
CA GLY A 8 -3.94 12.37 -0.40
C GLY A 8 -3.10 12.15 0.86
N ILE A 9 -1.78 12.39 0.82
CA ILE A 9 -0.90 12.18 1.99
C ILE A 9 -0.40 13.55 2.46
N LYS A 10 -1.12 14.18 3.39
CA LYS A 10 -0.59 15.34 4.13
C LYS A 10 0.33 14.83 5.23
N THR A 11 1.53 14.39 4.86
CA THR A 11 2.64 14.29 5.81
C THR A 11 3.01 15.71 6.23
N ARG A 12 3.16 15.95 7.54
CA ARG A 12 3.79 17.20 7.99
C ARG A 12 5.19 17.23 7.37
N PRO A 13 5.58 18.32 6.68
CA PRO A 13 6.93 18.40 6.13
C PRO A 13 7.93 18.26 7.28
N SER A 14 8.97 17.45 7.09
CA SER A 14 10.06 17.36 8.06
C SER A 14 10.68 18.75 8.25
N ALA A 15 11.28 19.02 9.41
CA ALA A 15 11.95 20.29 9.69
C ALA A 15 13.01 20.64 8.62
N ALA A 16 13.61 19.60 8.03
CA ALA A 16 14.55 19.73 6.92
C ALA A 16 13.84 20.16 5.62
N ALA A 17 12.72 19.52 5.25
CA ALA A 17 11.93 19.91 4.07
C ALA A 17 11.38 21.34 4.19
N GLU A 18 11.02 21.76 5.40
CA GLU A 18 10.62 23.14 5.70
C GLU A 18 11.79 24.11 5.53
N ALA A 19 12.98 23.75 6.02
CA ALA A 19 14.20 24.54 5.82
C ALA A 19 14.52 24.76 4.33
N VAL A 20 14.41 23.73 3.48
CA VAL A 20 14.62 23.90 2.03
C VAL A 20 13.58 24.80 1.39
N ARG A 21 12.32 24.71 1.79
CA ARG A 21 11.27 25.62 1.31
C ARG A 21 11.52 27.06 1.77
N THR A 22 12.02 27.25 2.99
CA THR A 22 12.42 28.56 3.52
C THR A 22 13.63 29.13 2.78
N ILE A 23 14.66 28.32 2.53
CA ILE A 23 15.82 28.69 1.73
C ILE A 23 15.37 29.11 0.33
N ALA A 24 14.53 28.30 -0.33
CA ALA A 24 14.01 28.61 -1.65
C ALA A 24 13.17 29.90 -1.68
N ALA A 25 12.36 30.14 -0.64
CA ALA A 25 11.54 31.34 -0.53
C ALA A 25 12.38 32.61 -0.28
N ASP A 26 13.38 32.54 0.61
CA ASP A 26 14.31 33.63 0.90
C ASP A 26 15.23 33.93 -0.30
N LEU A 27 15.64 32.90 -1.05
CA LEU A 27 16.41 33.10 -2.28
C LEU A 27 15.56 33.73 -3.39
N LYS A 28 14.29 33.33 -3.53
CA LYS A 28 13.36 33.95 -4.50
C LYS A 28 13.04 35.40 -4.17
N SER A 29 12.89 35.77 -2.90
CA SER A 29 12.67 37.17 -2.50
C SER A 29 13.91 38.04 -2.77
N ARG A 30 15.12 37.52 -2.53
CA ARG A 30 16.38 38.22 -2.80
C ARG A 30 16.69 38.38 -4.29
N ASN A 31 16.30 37.43 -5.13
CA ASN A 31 16.49 37.51 -6.59
C ASN A 31 15.62 38.62 -7.23
N LEU A 32 14.55 39.07 -6.57
CA LEU A 32 13.73 40.21 -7.00
C LEU A 32 14.35 41.57 -6.65
N GLU A 33 15.22 41.64 -5.64
CA GLU A 33 15.83 42.89 -5.17
C GLU A 33 17.21 43.18 -5.79
N ASN A 34 17.88 42.17 -6.35
CA ASN A 34 19.26 42.29 -6.82
C ASN A 34 19.38 42.41 -8.35
N THR A 35 19.08 43.59 -8.89
CA THR A 35 19.53 44.03 -10.24
C THR A 35 20.87 44.79 -10.19
N SER A 36 21.59 44.76 -9.07
CA SER A 36 22.86 45.49 -8.90
C SER A 36 23.97 44.65 -8.25
N GLY A 37 24.62 43.80 -9.06
CA GLY A 37 26.06 43.55 -9.04
C GLY A 37 26.75 42.90 -7.82
N GLY A 38 26.04 42.55 -6.74
CA GLY A 38 26.62 41.82 -5.60
C GLY A 38 26.21 40.35 -5.57
N ILE A 39 27.17 39.43 -5.38
CA ILE A 39 26.87 38.01 -5.09
C ILE A 39 26.17 37.98 -3.71
N PRO A 40 24.91 37.55 -3.61
CA PRO A 40 24.22 37.50 -2.33
C PRO A 40 24.91 36.50 -1.39
N PHE A 41 25.24 36.93 -0.18
CA PHE A 41 25.71 36.05 0.88
C PHE A 41 24.55 35.15 1.35
N TYR A 42 24.70 33.85 1.15
CA TYR A 42 23.86 32.80 1.73
C TYR A 42 24.74 31.92 2.61
N THR A 43 24.26 31.56 3.79
CA THR A 43 24.93 30.61 4.68
C THR A 43 24.21 29.27 4.52
N PRO A 44 24.85 28.23 3.96
CA PRO A 44 24.21 26.93 3.84
C PRO A 44 23.88 26.37 5.22
N VAL A 45 22.60 26.11 5.45
CA VAL A 45 22.17 25.30 6.60
C VAL A 45 22.64 23.88 6.31
N SER A 46 23.34 23.23 7.23
CA SER A 46 23.77 21.84 7.04
C SER A 46 22.58 20.89 7.09
N TYR A 47 22.46 20.01 6.10
CA TYR A 47 21.48 18.93 6.10
C TYR A 47 21.95 17.74 6.94
N SER A 48 21.09 17.22 7.82
CA SER A 48 21.27 15.92 8.48
C SER A 48 19.91 15.25 8.62
N ALA A 49 19.67 14.13 7.94
CA ALA A 49 18.48 13.32 8.22
C ALA A 49 18.72 12.41 9.43
N SER A 50 17.65 12.20 10.20
CA SER A 50 17.65 11.31 11.35
C SER A 50 17.18 9.88 11.00
N ASN A 51 16.46 9.74 9.88
CA ASN A 51 15.92 8.49 9.34
C ASN A 51 15.73 8.60 7.81
N ILE A 52 15.36 7.49 7.17
CA ILE A 52 15.22 7.41 5.71
C ILE A 52 14.03 8.23 5.19
N GLU A 53 12.94 8.33 5.97
CA GLU A 53 11.78 9.15 5.62
C GLU A 53 12.10 10.64 5.59
N ASP A 54 12.90 11.13 6.55
CA ASP A 54 13.39 12.51 6.60
C ASP A 54 14.31 12.80 5.42
N HIS A 55 15.14 11.82 5.02
CA HIS A 55 15.98 11.92 3.83
C HIS A 55 15.16 12.00 2.55
N ALA A 56 14.19 11.11 2.37
CA ALA A 56 13.31 11.12 1.20
C ALA A 56 12.47 12.41 1.11
N ALA A 57 11.94 12.89 2.23
CA ALA A 57 11.18 14.14 2.29
C ALA A 57 12.03 15.36 1.90
N MET A 58 13.30 15.39 2.34
CA MET A 58 14.27 16.39 1.92
C MET A 58 14.51 16.32 0.40
N CYS A 59 14.84 15.13 -0.10
CA CYS A 59 15.09 14.88 -1.51
C CYS A 59 13.92 15.34 -2.40
N LEU A 60 12.69 14.98 -2.01
CA LEU A 60 11.48 15.43 -2.68
C LEU A 60 11.34 16.96 -2.67
N ALA A 61 11.56 17.61 -1.52
CA ALA A 61 11.44 19.06 -1.41
C ALA A 61 12.47 19.80 -2.31
N VAL A 62 13.69 19.29 -2.41
CA VAL A 62 14.71 19.81 -3.33
C VAL A 62 14.26 19.67 -4.79
N LEU A 63 13.79 18.48 -5.20
CA LEU A 63 13.35 18.21 -6.57
C LEU A 63 12.10 19.02 -6.94
N GLU A 64 11.13 19.15 -6.03
CA GLU A 64 9.95 20.02 -6.21
C GLU A 64 10.37 21.48 -6.41
N THR A 65 11.32 21.95 -5.60
CA THR A 65 11.83 23.32 -5.68
C THR A 65 12.47 23.59 -7.04
N LEU A 66 13.29 22.66 -7.54
CA LEU A 66 13.90 22.75 -8.87
C LEU A 66 12.84 22.70 -9.98
N ALA A 67 11.87 21.79 -9.91
CA ALA A 67 10.82 21.63 -10.91
C ALA A 67 9.92 22.87 -11.02
N GLN A 68 9.68 23.56 -9.90
CA GLN A 68 8.90 24.80 -9.83
C GLN A 68 9.70 26.05 -10.22
N THR A 69 11.03 25.98 -10.25
CA THR A 69 11.87 27.11 -10.61
C THR A 69 12.11 27.11 -12.12
N LYS A 70 11.34 27.94 -12.83
CA LYS A 70 11.47 28.16 -14.28
C LYS A 70 11.60 29.65 -14.57
N PRO A 71 12.58 30.09 -15.40
CA PRO A 71 13.61 29.27 -16.06
C PRO A 71 14.65 28.71 -15.06
N PHE A 72 15.54 27.83 -15.55
CA PHE A 72 16.63 27.25 -14.76
C PHE A 72 17.44 28.33 -14.03
N ASP A 73 17.64 28.16 -12.73
CA ASP A 73 18.40 29.07 -11.88
C ASP A 73 19.71 28.39 -11.41
N PRO A 74 20.86 28.74 -12.01
CA PRO A 74 22.15 28.16 -11.64
C PRO A 74 22.56 28.44 -10.19
N PHE A 75 22.11 29.56 -9.62
CA PHE A 75 22.47 29.94 -8.27
C PHE A 75 21.70 29.09 -7.26
N LEU A 76 20.37 28.98 -7.43
CA LEU A 76 19.55 28.10 -6.61
C LEU A 76 20.01 26.63 -6.68
N THR A 77 20.39 26.17 -7.88
CA THR A 77 20.92 24.81 -8.09
C THR A 77 22.16 24.55 -7.24
N ARG A 78 23.10 25.51 -7.18
CA ARG A 78 24.29 25.39 -6.32
C ARG A 78 23.90 25.40 -4.85
N CYS A 79 23.08 26.33 -4.40
CA CYS A 79 22.68 26.41 -3.00
C CYS A 79 22.00 25.13 -2.50
N LEU A 80 21.17 24.49 -3.33
CA LEU A 80 20.54 23.21 -3.00
C LEU A 80 21.55 22.05 -2.99
N ALA A 81 22.53 22.05 -3.89
CA ALA A 81 23.59 21.04 -3.89
C ALA A 81 24.55 21.20 -2.70
N GLU A 82 24.94 22.43 -2.35
CA GLU A 82 25.72 22.75 -1.15
C GLU A 82 24.97 22.29 0.12
N HIS A 83 23.65 22.51 0.15
CA HIS A 83 22.80 22.02 1.24
C HIS A 83 22.87 20.50 1.42
N LEU A 84 22.84 19.75 0.31
CA LEU A 84 22.85 18.28 0.33
C LEU A 84 24.24 17.68 0.61
N ASN A 85 25.29 18.24 0.00
CA ASN A 85 26.64 17.68 0.06
C ASN A 85 27.49 18.25 1.21
N GLN A 86 27.00 19.30 1.88
CA GLN A 86 27.73 20.06 2.91
C GLN A 86 29.11 20.57 2.44
N ASP A 87 29.27 20.77 1.13
CA ASP A 87 30.50 21.26 0.52
C ASP A 87 30.26 22.66 -0.03
N ASP A 88 31.03 23.62 0.46
CA ASP A 88 30.93 25.02 0.06
C ASP A 88 31.61 25.22 -1.30
N HIS A 89 30.99 26.01 -2.18
CA HIS A 89 31.56 26.40 -3.50
C HIS A 89 31.60 25.29 -4.55
N ILE A 90 30.48 24.60 -4.70
CA ILE A 90 30.30 23.61 -5.76
C ILE A 90 30.15 24.26 -7.15
N LYS A 91 30.83 23.73 -8.17
CA LYS A 91 30.63 24.16 -9.56
C LYS A 91 29.26 23.69 -10.04
N ILE A 92 28.72 24.33 -11.07
CA ILE A 92 27.37 24.01 -11.54
C ILE A 92 27.23 22.56 -12.04
N ASP A 93 28.25 22.03 -12.74
CA ASP A 93 28.21 20.64 -13.23
C ASP A 93 28.24 19.65 -12.07
N ASP A 94 29.11 19.90 -11.08
CA ASP A 94 29.21 19.11 -9.85
C ASP A 94 27.92 19.23 -9.02
N ALA A 95 27.27 20.40 -9.01
CA ALA A 95 26.00 20.65 -8.33
C ALA A 95 24.87 19.80 -8.92
N VAL A 96 24.79 19.74 -10.24
CA VAL A 96 23.83 18.89 -10.95
C VAL A 96 24.09 17.42 -10.62
N GLN A 97 25.35 17.01 -10.54
CA GLN A 97 25.70 15.66 -10.17
C GLN A 97 25.28 15.33 -8.73
N VAL A 98 25.56 16.20 -7.75
CA VAL A 98 25.09 16.01 -6.37
C VAL A 98 23.57 15.92 -6.30
N LEU A 99 22.85 16.78 -7.02
CA LEU A 99 21.38 16.74 -7.03
C LEU A 99 20.85 15.44 -7.61
N ARG A 100 21.52 14.89 -8.62
CA ARG A 100 21.19 13.58 -9.16
C ARG A 100 21.51 12.47 -8.15
N ASP A 101 22.77 12.37 -7.73
CA ASP A 101 23.28 11.24 -6.97
C ASP A 101 22.74 11.22 -5.52
N VAL A 102 22.32 12.36 -4.97
CA VAL A 102 21.76 12.44 -3.61
C VAL A 102 20.26 12.63 -3.63
N ALA A 103 19.73 13.66 -4.31
CA ALA A 103 18.29 13.94 -4.25
C ALA A 103 17.47 13.02 -5.13
N LEU A 104 17.91 12.74 -6.35
CA LEU A 104 17.17 11.86 -7.26
C LEU A 104 17.29 10.41 -6.81
N ASP A 105 18.52 9.92 -6.64
CA ASP A 105 18.76 8.52 -6.26
C ASP A 105 18.22 8.22 -4.85
N GLY A 106 18.40 9.11 -3.87
CA GLY A 106 17.86 8.93 -2.52
C GLY A 106 16.33 8.94 -2.46
N LEU A 107 15.65 9.70 -3.34
CA LEU A 107 14.20 9.60 -3.50
C LEU A 107 13.81 8.28 -4.18
N PHE A 108 14.54 7.87 -5.23
CA PHE A 108 14.27 6.61 -5.93
C PHE A 108 14.46 5.41 -5.03
N GLU A 109 15.52 5.35 -4.22
CA GLU A 109 15.79 4.26 -3.28
C GLU A 109 14.64 4.12 -2.27
N HIS A 110 14.19 5.24 -1.68
CA HIS A 110 13.03 5.24 -0.79
C HIS A 110 11.74 4.79 -1.49
N LEU A 111 11.52 5.24 -2.74
CA LEU A 111 10.38 4.80 -3.53
C LEU A 111 10.48 3.31 -3.87
N ASP A 112 11.66 2.82 -4.25
CA ASP A 112 11.90 1.41 -4.61
C ASP A 112 11.66 0.51 -3.41
N GLU A 113 12.25 0.81 -2.25
CA GLU A 113 12.04 0.05 -1.02
C GLU A 113 10.57 -0.01 -0.58
N HIS A 114 9.83 1.11 -0.71
CA HIS A 114 8.43 1.17 -0.30
C HIS A 114 7.44 0.70 -1.36
N LEU A 115 7.81 0.75 -2.63
CA LEU A 115 7.06 0.09 -3.69
C LEU A 115 7.26 -1.42 -3.57
N ASP A 116 8.46 -1.90 -3.26
CA ASP A 116 8.75 -3.33 -3.19
C ASP A 116 7.97 -4.03 -2.08
N SER A 117 8.02 -3.58 -0.82
CA SER A 117 7.45 -4.40 0.28
C SER A 117 5.93 -4.65 0.16
N ARG A 118 5.16 -3.62 -0.22
CA ARG A 118 3.69 -3.74 -0.39
C ARG A 118 3.30 -4.42 -1.70
N ASN A 119 4.03 -4.15 -2.79
CA ASN A 119 3.77 -4.82 -4.06
C ASN A 119 4.14 -6.31 -3.98
N ILE A 120 5.17 -6.68 -3.20
CA ILE A 120 5.56 -8.08 -2.98
C ILE A 120 4.38 -8.87 -2.44
N LEU A 121 3.67 -8.39 -1.41
CA LEU A 121 2.56 -9.16 -0.85
C LEU A 121 1.41 -9.34 -1.85
N LEU A 122 1.02 -8.29 -2.59
CA LEU A 122 0.03 -8.42 -3.65
C LEU A 122 0.44 -9.45 -4.70
N ILE A 123 1.70 -9.39 -5.15
CA ILE A 123 2.27 -10.35 -6.10
C ILE A 123 2.22 -11.78 -5.51
N LEU A 124 2.54 -11.95 -4.23
CA LEU A 124 2.49 -13.24 -3.56
C LEU A 124 1.06 -13.77 -3.44
N LEU A 125 0.08 -12.93 -3.09
CA LEU A 125 -1.34 -13.30 -3.06
C LEU A 125 -1.85 -13.67 -4.45
N GLN A 126 -1.38 -13.00 -5.51
CA GLN A 126 -1.75 -13.35 -6.87
C GLN A 126 -1.09 -14.67 -7.35
N LYS A 127 0.18 -14.90 -7.01
CA LYS A 127 0.83 -16.20 -7.23
C LYS A 127 0.11 -17.31 -6.46
N TYR A 128 -0.31 -17.04 -5.23
CA TYR A 128 -1.09 -17.98 -4.42
C TYR A 128 -2.45 -18.26 -5.05
N LYS A 129 -3.20 -17.24 -5.49
CA LYS A 129 -4.45 -17.39 -6.25
C LYS A 129 -4.24 -18.27 -7.47
N GLN A 130 -3.24 -17.98 -8.29
CA GLN A 130 -2.96 -18.73 -9.51
C GLN A 130 -2.61 -20.19 -9.21
N ARG A 131 -1.71 -20.44 -8.25
CA ARG A 131 -1.36 -21.79 -7.77
C ARG A 131 -2.60 -22.54 -7.27
N SER A 132 -3.45 -21.85 -6.53
CA SER A 132 -4.66 -22.38 -5.92
C SER A 132 -5.67 -22.82 -6.98
N GLU A 133 -5.98 -21.91 -7.90
CA GLU A 133 -6.97 -22.12 -8.95
C GLU A 133 -6.52 -23.14 -9.99
N TRP A 134 -5.22 -23.21 -10.29
CA TRP A 134 -4.72 -24.12 -11.33
C TRP A 134 -4.46 -25.52 -10.80
N PHE A 135 -3.94 -25.65 -9.58
CA PHE A 135 -3.38 -26.92 -9.12
C PHE A 135 -3.90 -27.39 -7.76
N ARG A 136 -4.51 -26.53 -6.94
CA ARG A 136 -4.81 -26.85 -5.53
C ARG A 136 -6.28 -26.72 -5.14
N ARG A 137 -7.22 -26.50 -6.06
CA ARG A 137 -8.66 -26.42 -5.74
C ARG A 137 -9.14 -27.59 -4.88
N ASP A 138 -8.84 -28.82 -5.28
CA ASP A 138 -9.25 -30.03 -4.54
C ASP A 138 -8.57 -30.17 -3.18
N ARG A 139 -7.31 -29.72 -3.07
CA ARG A 139 -6.60 -29.69 -1.80
C ARG A 139 -7.23 -28.64 -0.88
N LEU A 140 -7.52 -27.45 -1.38
CA LEU A 140 -8.09 -26.34 -0.60
C LEU A 140 -9.52 -26.65 -0.13
N ARG A 141 -10.33 -27.31 -0.95
CA ARG A 141 -11.65 -27.81 -0.50
C ARG A 141 -11.52 -28.85 0.61
N ARG A 142 -10.55 -29.76 0.53
CA ARG A 142 -10.24 -30.69 1.63
C ARG A 142 -9.71 -29.96 2.86
N VAL A 143 -8.84 -28.97 2.71
CA VAL A 143 -8.40 -28.12 3.83
C VAL A 143 -9.60 -27.44 4.50
N ALA A 144 -10.55 -26.92 3.71
CA ALA A 144 -11.76 -26.30 4.24
C ALA A 144 -12.70 -27.30 4.94
N GLY A 145 -12.87 -28.50 4.38
CA GLY A 145 -13.81 -29.51 4.87
C GLY A 145 -13.24 -30.43 5.96
N ASP A 146 -12.06 -31.01 5.72
CA ASP A 146 -11.38 -31.98 6.59
C ASP A 146 -10.49 -31.28 7.63
N GLY A 147 -10.06 -30.05 7.34
CA GLY A 147 -9.24 -29.23 8.21
C GLY A 147 -7.74 -29.24 7.91
N LEU A 148 -7.02 -28.37 8.62
CA LEU A 148 -5.56 -28.24 8.58
C LEU A 148 -5.07 -27.87 9.99
N GLU A 149 -4.15 -28.65 10.55
CA GLU A 149 -3.57 -28.41 11.89
C GLU A 149 -4.63 -28.17 12.99
N GLY A 150 -5.71 -28.97 12.97
CA GLY A 150 -6.82 -28.87 13.94
C GLY A 150 -7.79 -27.70 13.72
N LYS A 151 -7.62 -26.92 12.64
CA LYS A 151 -8.53 -25.85 12.23
C LYS A 151 -9.46 -26.35 11.12
N LEU A 152 -10.64 -25.75 11.00
CA LEU A 152 -11.64 -26.06 9.97
C LEU A 152 -12.06 -24.81 9.19
N GLY A 153 -12.61 -25.00 7.99
CA GLY A 153 -13.21 -23.95 7.17
C GLY A 153 -12.27 -22.78 6.90
N GLU A 154 -12.75 -21.57 7.18
CA GLU A 154 -12.01 -20.31 7.00
C GLU A 154 -10.66 -20.32 7.71
N ARG A 155 -10.60 -20.81 8.95
CA ARG A 155 -9.36 -20.83 9.75
C ARG A 155 -8.32 -21.79 9.19
N ALA A 156 -8.76 -22.88 8.56
CA ALA A 156 -7.87 -23.83 7.90
C ALA A 156 -7.31 -23.24 6.60
N LEU A 157 -8.16 -22.58 5.81
CA LEU A 157 -7.75 -21.89 4.58
C LEU A 157 -6.83 -20.69 4.85
N ALA A 158 -7.07 -19.96 5.93
CA ALA A 158 -6.19 -18.91 6.40
C ALA A 158 -4.81 -19.49 6.76
N ALA A 159 -4.77 -20.57 7.55
CA ALA A 159 -3.52 -21.26 7.90
C ALA A 159 -2.73 -21.73 6.66
N ASP A 160 -3.42 -22.23 5.62
CA ASP A 160 -2.78 -22.63 4.36
C ASP A 160 -2.12 -21.46 3.63
N LEU A 161 -2.80 -20.31 3.58
CA LEU A 161 -2.24 -19.09 3.02
C LEU A 161 -1.01 -18.63 3.81
N TYR A 162 -1.07 -18.68 5.14
CA TYR A 162 0.02 -18.24 5.99
C TYR A 162 1.25 -19.14 5.87
N GLU A 163 1.07 -20.45 5.80
CA GLU A 163 2.15 -21.40 5.50
C GLU A 163 2.80 -21.04 4.16
N TYR A 164 2.01 -20.76 3.13
CA TYR A 164 2.55 -20.33 1.84
C TYR A 164 3.34 -19.01 1.93
N LEU A 165 2.84 -17.98 2.62
CA LEU A 165 3.55 -16.71 2.75
C LEU A 165 4.88 -16.89 3.48
N LEU A 166 4.91 -17.72 4.53
CA LEU A 166 6.13 -18.05 5.27
C LEU A 166 7.15 -18.79 4.38
N ASP A 167 6.69 -19.77 3.58
CA ASP A 167 7.53 -20.48 2.62
C ASP A 167 8.16 -19.56 1.56
N GLN A 168 7.53 -18.42 1.27
CA GLN A 168 8.05 -17.40 0.36
C GLN A 168 9.00 -16.42 1.05
N SER A 169 9.47 -16.75 2.27
CA SER A 169 10.39 -15.94 3.07
C SER A 169 9.85 -14.54 3.41
N VAL A 170 8.52 -14.40 3.49
CA VAL A 170 7.94 -13.23 4.13
C VAL A 170 8.14 -13.41 5.63
N GLU A 171 9.08 -12.66 6.20
CA GLU A 171 9.28 -12.65 7.65
C GLU A 171 8.13 -11.90 8.32
N PHE A 172 7.35 -12.59 9.15
CA PHE A 172 6.28 -11.98 9.91
C PHE A 172 6.11 -12.60 11.28
N PHE A 173 5.61 -11.80 12.21
CA PHE A 173 5.10 -12.27 13.49
C PHE A 173 3.57 -12.36 13.44
N VAL A 174 3.03 -13.49 13.87
CA VAL A 174 1.59 -13.67 14.07
C VAL A 174 1.26 -13.24 15.50
N GLU A 175 0.55 -12.13 15.67
CA GLU A 175 0.07 -11.76 17.00
C GLU A 175 -1.07 -12.71 17.44
N PRO A 176 -1.00 -13.31 18.64
CA PRO A 176 -2.10 -14.11 19.17
C PRO A 176 -3.32 -13.22 19.42
N ALA A 177 -4.49 -13.76 19.06
CA ALA A 177 -5.81 -13.09 19.09
C ALA A 177 -6.01 -12.06 20.21
N SER A 178 -6.57 -10.90 19.85
CA SER A 178 -7.26 -10.04 20.82
C SER A 178 -8.42 -10.83 21.45
N GLY A 179 -8.83 -10.44 22.66
CA GLY A 179 -9.67 -11.22 23.60
C GLY A 179 -11.06 -11.72 23.14
N ALA A 180 -11.38 -11.68 21.84
CA ALA A 180 -12.58 -12.23 21.22
C ALA A 180 -12.38 -13.61 20.57
N GLY A 181 -11.15 -14.16 20.52
CA GLY A 181 -10.91 -15.56 20.13
C GLY A 181 -10.88 -15.87 18.63
N GLU A 182 -10.86 -14.84 17.78
CA GLU A 182 -10.68 -14.99 16.33
C GLU A 182 -9.24 -14.65 15.95
N ALA A 183 -8.62 -15.54 15.17
CA ALA A 183 -7.24 -15.37 14.73
C ALA A 183 -7.25 -14.81 13.32
N ASP A 184 -7.33 -13.48 13.23
CA ASP A 184 -7.06 -12.73 12.02
C ASP A 184 -5.66 -12.16 12.15
N ILE A 185 -4.79 -12.45 11.20
CA ILE A 185 -3.37 -12.20 11.39
C ILE A 185 -3.01 -10.79 10.95
N VAL A 186 -2.39 -10.10 11.88
CA VAL A 186 -1.62 -8.89 11.62
C VAL A 186 -0.16 -9.34 11.61
N LEU A 187 0.42 -9.35 10.42
CA LEU A 187 1.78 -9.82 10.15
C LEU A 187 2.74 -8.65 10.39
N ARG A 188 3.69 -8.75 11.32
CA ARG A 188 4.66 -7.66 11.55
C ARG A 188 5.95 -7.86 10.74
N GLU A 189 6.26 -6.94 9.83
CA GLU A 189 7.52 -6.88 9.08
C GLU A 189 8.71 -6.55 10.01
N PRO A 190 9.97 -6.90 9.63
CA PRO A 190 11.17 -6.59 10.42
C PRO A 190 11.37 -5.09 10.69
N ASN A 191 10.87 -4.22 9.79
CA ASN A 191 10.89 -2.76 9.94
C ASN A 191 9.84 -2.23 10.94
N GLY A 192 9.05 -3.12 11.55
CA GLY A 192 8.01 -2.79 12.52
C GLY A 192 6.64 -2.45 11.94
N LYS A 193 6.48 -2.42 10.61
CA LYS A 193 5.18 -2.25 9.94
C LYS A 193 4.33 -3.49 10.07
N TYR A 194 3.03 -3.32 9.96
CA TYR A 194 2.06 -4.37 9.98
C TYR A 194 1.47 -4.62 8.59
N ILE A 195 1.15 -5.87 8.31
CA ILE A 195 0.45 -6.31 7.13
C ILE A 195 -0.86 -6.90 7.63
N VAL A 196 -1.98 -6.34 7.16
CA VAL A 196 -3.32 -6.76 7.56
C VAL A 196 -3.90 -7.67 6.48
N VAL A 197 -4.11 -8.96 6.80
CA VAL A 197 -4.71 -9.93 5.87
C VAL A 197 -5.84 -10.70 6.56
N ASP A 198 -7.06 -10.57 6.03
CA ASP A 198 -8.22 -11.36 6.43
C ASP A 198 -8.56 -12.39 5.35
N ALA A 199 -8.99 -13.58 5.77
CA ALA A 199 -9.47 -14.61 4.86
C ALA A 199 -10.97 -14.84 5.10
N LYS A 200 -11.76 -14.96 4.03
CA LYS A 200 -13.17 -15.33 4.10
C LYS A 200 -13.47 -16.57 3.29
N TYR A 201 -14.29 -17.45 3.84
CA TYR A 201 -14.72 -18.67 3.13
C TYR A 201 -16.19 -18.62 2.71
N ILE A 202 -16.43 -18.66 1.41
CA ILE A 202 -17.75 -18.74 0.76
C ILE A 202 -18.00 -20.18 0.32
N LYS A 203 -18.99 -20.82 0.93
CA LYS A 203 -19.38 -22.20 0.64
C LYS A 203 -20.19 -22.28 -0.64
N ALA A 204 -20.24 -23.46 -1.24
CA ALA A 204 -21.01 -23.70 -2.46
C ALA A 204 -22.51 -23.37 -2.29
N GLU A 205 -23.05 -23.67 -1.12
CA GLU A 205 -24.48 -23.55 -0.77
C GLU A 205 -24.87 -22.23 -0.11
N ASP A 206 -23.93 -21.32 0.15
CA ASP A 206 -24.22 -20.05 0.83
C ASP A 206 -25.25 -19.23 0.03
N ALA A 207 -26.30 -18.73 0.68
CA ALA A 207 -27.26 -17.84 0.02
C ALA A 207 -26.58 -16.51 -0.41
N PRO A 208 -27.07 -15.80 -1.45
CA PRO A 208 -26.49 -14.51 -1.85
C PRO A 208 -26.38 -13.50 -0.70
N SER A 209 -27.36 -13.46 0.21
CA SER A 209 -27.33 -12.62 1.41
C SER A 209 -26.20 -12.98 2.37
N GLU A 210 -25.89 -14.27 2.49
CA GLU A 210 -24.79 -14.76 3.33
C GLU A 210 -23.43 -14.40 2.74
N VAL A 211 -23.28 -14.53 1.42
CA VAL A 211 -22.09 -14.09 0.70
C VAL A 211 -21.84 -12.60 0.91
N LYS A 212 -22.89 -11.77 0.75
CA LYS A 212 -22.82 -10.32 1.01
C LYS A 212 -22.40 -10.01 2.43
N ARG A 213 -23.02 -10.66 3.42
CA ARG A 213 -22.68 -10.45 4.84
C ARG A 213 -21.23 -10.82 5.15
N LYS A 214 -20.74 -11.94 4.63
CA LYS A 214 -19.34 -12.38 4.83
C LYS A 214 -18.35 -11.38 4.22
N LEU A 215 -18.62 -10.91 3.01
CA LEU A 215 -17.75 -9.92 2.35
C LEU A 215 -17.78 -8.59 3.11
N ALA A 216 -18.96 -8.06 3.43
CA ALA A 216 -19.08 -6.82 4.20
C ALA A 216 -18.36 -6.92 5.56
N SER A 217 -18.53 -8.05 6.26
CA SER A 217 -17.81 -8.31 7.51
C SER A 217 -16.29 -8.33 7.32
N GLY A 218 -15.80 -9.00 6.28
CA GLY A 218 -14.36 -9.06 5.98
C GLY A 218 -13.77 -7.69 5.64
N PHE A 219 -14.43 -6.91 4.79
CA PHE A 219 -13.99 -5.53 4.50
C PHE A 219 -13.97 -4.67 5.76
N HIS A 220 -14.99 -4.76 6.60
CA HIS A 220 -15.03 -4.02 7.87
C HIS A 220 -13.91 -4.45 8.83
N GLN A 221 -13.65 -5.75 8.94
CA GLN A 221 -12.61 -6.32 9.78
C GLN A 221 -11.21 -5.87 9.35
N VAL A 222 -10.91 -5.91 8.04
CA VAL A 222 -9.66 -5.38 7.49
C VAL A 222 -9.54 -3.87 7.73
N ALA A 223 -10.60 -3.09 7.50
CA ALA A 223 -10.59 -1.65 7.76
C ALA A 223 -10.23 -1.35 9.22
N ARG A 224 -10.88 -2.05 10.16
CA ARG A 224 -10.66 -1.90 11.60
C ARG A 224 -9.21 -2.22 11.97
N TYR A 225 -8.64 -3.31 11.45
CA TYR A 225 -7.24 -3.64 11.73
C TYR A 225 -6.27 -2.63 11.12
N CYS A 226 -6.55 -2.11 9.92
CA CYS A 226 -5.77 -1.00 9.37
C CYS A 226 -5.80 0.25 10.27
N ASP A 227 -6.90 0.50 10.98
CA ASP A 227 -6.98 1.57 11.97
C ASP A 227 -6.19 1.21 13.25
N ASP A 228 -6.39 0.01 13.81
CA ASP A 228 -5.75 -0.46 15.05
C ASP A 228 -4.22 -0.44 14.97
N TYR A 229 -3.68 -0.84 13.81
CA TYR A 229 -2.22 -0.91 13.57
C TYR A 229 -1.67 0.29 12.77
N ASN A 230 -2.51 1.30 12.50
CA ASN A 230 -2.15 2.49 11.72
C ASN A 230 -1.55 2.17 10.34
N GLU A 231 -2.03 1.11 9.68
CA GLU A 231 -1.62 0.75 8.34
C GLU A 231 -2.50 1.43 7.30
N PRO A 232 -1.96 1.92 6.17
CA PRO A 232 -2.74 2.60 5.15
C PRO A 232 -3.50 1.63 4.23
N ALA A 233 -3.17 0.34 4.27
CA ALA A 233 -3.79 -0.67 3.41
C ALA A 233 -3.84 -2.06 4.05
N GLY A 234 -4.81 -2.87 3.61
CA GLY A 234 -4.97 -4.26 4.00
C GLY A 234 -5.58 -5.11 2.89
N TYR A 235 -5.67 -6.42 3.11
CA TYR A 235 -6.01 -7.41 2.09
C TYR A 235 -7.12 -8.33 2.57
N LEU A 236 -8.17 -8.46 1.76
CA LEU A 236 -9.24 -9.43 1.95
C LEU A 236 -9.09 -10.55 0.92
N VAL A 237 -8.86 -11.76 1.38
CA VAL A 237 -8.75 -12.97 0.55
C VAL A 237 -10.02 -13.79 0.68
N ALA A 238 -10.84 -13.84 -0.37
CA ALA A 238 -12.09 -14.60 -0.36
C ALA A 238 -11.96 -15.90 -1.15
N TYR A 239 -12.00 -17.04 -0.44
CA TYR A 239 -12.09 -18.36 -1.05
C TYR A 239 -13.54 -18.66 -1.44
N SER A 240 -13.78 -18.88 -2.73
CA SER A 240 -15.11 -19.16 -3.26
C SER A 240 -15.23 -20.60 -3.76
N GLU A 241 -16.00 -21.41 -3.04
CA GLU A 241 -16.49 -22.71 -3.53
C GLU A 241 -17.81 -22.57 -4.31
N SER A 242 -18.37 -21.37 -4.36
CA SER A 242 -19.55 -21.06 -5.17
C SER A 242 -19.25 -21.20 -6.66
N ARG A 243 -20.17 -21.84 -7.39
CA ARG A 243 -20.17 -21.84 -8.87
C ARG A 243 -20.69 -20.54 -9.47
N ARG A 244 -21.36 -19.72 -8.66
CA ARG A 244 -21.81 -18.38 -9.04
C ARG A 244 -20.64 -17.41 -8.96
N ARG A 245 -20.52 -16.56 -9.96
CA ARG A 245 -19.46 -15.55 -10.05
C ARG A 245 -19.74 -14.41 -9.07
N LEU A 246 -18.71 -13.93 -8.37
CA LEU A 246 -18.83 -12.76 -7.50
C LEU A 246 -18.59 -11.47 -8.30
N ALA A 247 -19.66 -10.72 -8.53
CA ALA A 247 -19.62 -9.40 -9.14
C ALA A 247 -19.60 -8.33 -8.04
N VAL A 248 -18.43 -8.16 -7.41
CA VAL A 248 -18.19 -7.15 -6.37
C VAL A 248 -17.79 -5.83 -7.03
N GLU A 249 -18.57 -4.77 -6.79
CA GLU A 249 -18.29 -3.43 -7.29
C GLU A 249 -17.13 -2.80 -6.52
N LEU A 250 -15.94 -2.83 -7.12
CA LEU A 250 -14.69 -2.35 -6.54
C LEU A 250 -14.01 -1.42 -7.54
N ALA A 251 -13.22 -0.47 -7.03
CA ALA A 251 -12.33 0.30 -7.89
C ALA A 251 -11.20 -0.62 -8.42
N GLU A 252 -10.66 -0.28 -9.59
CA GLU A 252 -9.52 -0.96 -10.16
C GLU A 252 -8.33 -0.01 -10.31
N SER A 253 -7.14 -0.44 -9.88
CA SER A 253 -5.87 0.27 -10.09
C SER A 253 -4.79 -0.75 -10.41
N ASP A 254 -4.10 -0.57 -11.53
CA ASP A 254 -2.97 -1.43 -11.96
C ASP A 254 -3.31 -2.94 -11.99
N GLY A 255 -4.56 -3.28 -12.32
CA GLY A 255 -5.05 -4.66 -12.36
C GLY A 255 -5.50 -5.23 -11.02
N TRP A 256 -5.50 -4.43 -9.96
CA TRP A 256 -5.96 -4.81 -8.62
C TRP A 256 -7.33 -4.24 -8.31
N ARG A 257 -8.20 -5.06 -7.71
CA ARG A 257 -9.52 -4.65 -7.22
C ARG A 257 -9.39 -4.17 -5.78
N LEU A 258 -9.91 -2.98 -5.49
CA LEU A 258 -9.78 -2.35 -4.17
C LEU A 258 -11.02 -1.56 -3.77
N LEU A 259 -11.22 -1.40 -2.45
CA LEU A 259 -12.24 -0.55 -1.85
C LEU A 259 -11.58 0.52 -0.96
N PRO A 260 -11.77 1.81 -1.25
CA PRO A 260 -11.41 2.87 -0.32
C PRO A 260 -12.39 2.91 0.86
N ALA A 261 -11.90 2.76 2.09
CA ALA A 261 -12.72 2.81 3.30
C ALA A 261 -11.99 3.55 4.41
N GLY A 262 -12.57 4.63 4.94
CA GLY A 262 -11.99 5.36 6.08
C GLY A 262 -10.60 5.97 5.84
N GLY A 263 -10.23 6.25 4.58
CA GLY A 263 -8.88 6.70 4.22
C GLY A 263 -7.85 5.56 4.10
N LYS A 264 -8.30 4.31 4.23
CA LYS A 264 -7.53 3.08 4.00
C LYS A 264 -7.87 2.48 2.63
N LEU A 265 -6.94 1.70 2.08
CA LEU A 265 -7.16 0.92 0.85
C LEU A 265 -7.29 -0.56 1.19
N ILE A 266 -8.40 -1.18 0.81
CA ILE A 266 -8.61 -2.62 1.04
C ILE A 266 -8.57 -3.33 -0.29
N TYR A 267 -7.52 -4.12 -0.52
CA TYR A 267 -7.34 -4.93 -1.71
C TYR A 267 -8.14 -6.23 -1.59
N PHE A 268 -8.78 -6.63 -2.68
CA PHE A 268 -9.61 -7.82 -2.73
C PHE A 268 -9.04 -8.88 -3.66
N VAL A 269 -8.82 -10.08 -3.11
CA VAL A 269 -8.33 -11.24 -3.85
C VAL A 269 -9.34 -12.38 -3.72
N GLU A 270 -10.14 -12.59 -4.76
CA GLU A 270 -11.00 -13.77 -4.86
C GLU A 270 -10.18 -14.99 -5.31
N ILE A 271 -10.36 -16.15 -4.68
CA ILE A 271 -9.73 -17.42 -5.06
C ILE A 271 -10.82 -18.46 -5.31
N GLY A 272 -11.02 -18.83 -6.57
CA GLY A 272 -12.02 -19.82 -6.97
C GLY A 272 -11.55 -21.25 -6.70
N ILE A 273 -12.13 -21.89 -5.69
CA ILE A 273 -11.82 -23.29 -5.31
C ILE A 273 -12.93 -24.28 -5.68
N ALA A 274 -14.04 -23.80 -6.26
CA ALA A 274 -15.14 -24.63 -6.74
C ALA A 274 -14.70 -25.68 -7.77
N ASP A 275 -15.34 -26.84 -7.74
CA ASP A 275 -15.26 -27.82 -8.84
C ASP A 275 -15.73 -27.16 -10.14
N SER A 276 -14.82 -27.03 -11.10
CA SER A 276 -15.11 -26.46 -12.41
C SER A 276 -15.45 -27.57 -13.40
N PRO A 277 -16.72 -27.74 -13.81
CA PRO A 277 -17.03 -28.54 -14.99
C PRO A 277 -16.45 -27.87 -16.25
N SER A 278 -16.33 -28.62 -17.35
CA SER A 278 -15.83 -28.07 -18.62
C SER A 278 -16.63 -26.84 -19.05
N ALA A 279 -15.98 -25.86 -19.69
CA ALA A 279 -16.62 -24.62 -20.18
C ALA A 279 -17.90 -24.86 -21.00
N SER A 280 -17.98 -26.00 -21.70
CA SER A 280 -19.16 -26.45 -22.47
C SER A 280 -20.37 -26.88 -21.64
N LYS A 281 -20.21 -27.11 -20.33
CA LYS A 281 -21.24 -27.54 -19.37
C LYS A 281 -21.65 -26.44 -18.39
N LEU A 282 -20.91 -25.33 -18.35
CA LEU A 282 -21.30 -24.12 -17.65
C LEU A 282 -22.41 -23.47 -18.47
N GLY A 283 -23.64 -23.51 -17.97
CA GLY A 283 -24.79 -22.83 -18.57
C GLY A 283 -24.63 -21.30 -18.55
N ARG A 284 -25.74 -20.56 -18.47
CA ARG A 284 -25.66 -19.10 -18.26
C ARG A 284 -24.90 -18.79 -16.97
N ALA A 285 -24.06 -17.76 -17.02
CA ALA A 285 -23.37 -17.24 -15.84
C ALA A 285 -24.40 -16.73 -14.84
N ASP A 286 -24.40 -17.33 -13.65
CA ASP A 286 -25.17 -16.88 -12.50
C ASP A 286 -24.23 -16.07 -11.61
N GLU A 287 -24.62 -14.84 -11.26
CA GLU A 287 -23.76 -13.86 -10.59
C GLU A 287 -24.38 -13.40 -9.27
N ILE A 288 -23.54 -13.32 -8.23
CA ILE A 288 -23.88 -12.64 -6.98
C ILE A 288 -23.29 -11.24 -7.06
N VAL A 289 -24.16 -10.24 -7.24
CA VAL A 289 -23.76 -8.83 -7.30
C VAL A 289 -23.71 -8.26 -5.88
N VAL A 290 -22.59 -7.63 -5.54
CA VAL A 290 -22.37 -6.98 -4.25
C VAL A 290 -21.91 -5.55 -4.51
N SER A 291 -22.71 -4.56 -4.09
CA SER A 291 -22.39 -3.15 -4.34
C SER A 291 -21.38 -2.62 -3.30
N ALA A 292 -20.69 -1.54 -3.63
CA ALA A 292 -19.75 -0.90 -2.70
C ALA A 292 -20.44 -0.42 -1.41
N GLU A 293 -21.68 0.07 -1.50
CA GLU A 293 -22.46 0.51 -0.34
C GLU A 293 -22.79 -0.65 0.60
N GLU A 294 -23.09 -1.83 0.07
CA GLU A 294 -23.33 -3.04 0.87
C GLU A 294 -22.09 -3.48 1.66
N LEU A 295 -20.88 -3.13 1.20
CA LEU A 295 -19.63 -3.43 1.89
C LEU A 295 -19.26 -2.40 2.97
N ILE A 296 -19.73 -1.16 2.85
CA ILE A 296 -19.40 -0.04 3.74
C ILE A 296 -20.49 0.19 4.80
N ALA A 297 -21.72 -0.27 4.55
CA ALA A 297 -22.85 -0.07 5.46
C ALA A 297 -22.56 -0.64 6.86
N ARG A 298 -22.58 0.24 7.86
CA ARG A 298 -22.60 -0.17 9.28
C ARG A 298 -23.87 -0.98 9.49
N HIS A 299 -23.75 -2.29 9.70
CA HIS A 299 -24.86 -3.10 10.17
C HIS A 299 -25.26 -2.61 11.57
N SER A 300 -26.20 -1.68 11.63
CA SER A 300 -26.96 -1.38 12.84
C SER A 300 -27.74 -2.65 13.20
N HIS A 301 -27.26 -3.39 14.21
CA HIS A 301 -28.08 -4.37 14.90
C HIS A 301 -29.31 -3.64 15.47
N ASN A 302 -30.49 -3.94 14.93
CA ASN A 302 -31.72 -3.82 15.68
C ASN A 302 -31.75 -5.00 16.64
N GLU A 303 -31.58 -4.73 17.93
CA GLU A 303 -32.02 -5.62 18.99
C GLU A 303 -33.54 -5.46 19.12
N ASP A 304 -34.27 -6.57 18.91
CA ASP A 304 -35.64 -6.77 19.42
C ASP A 304 -35.56 -7.30 20.87
#